data_AF-A0A1J4J898-F1
#
_entry.id   AF-A0A1J4J898-F1
#
_cell.length_a   1.000
_cell.length_b   1.000
_cell.length_c   1.000
_cell.angle_alpha   90.00
_cell.angle_beta   90.00
_cell.angle_gamma   90.00
#
_symmetry.space_group_name_H-M   'P 1'
#
loop_
_entity.id
_entity.type
_entity.pdbx_description
1 polymer ?
#
loop_
_entity_poly.entity_id
_entity_poly.type
_entity_poly.pdbx_seq_one_letter_code
_entity_poly.pdbx_strand_id
1 'polypeptide(L)'
;MSELFSYQSAYPPPPEGESTNPRKKTSRRSKRQSFDEPETELDRYREKSLTGQDISDCPRELRRPLLDELIDKKNEMLSNGSTNDAETVDNSIHVLKELMKDEAKTKAMNDRQTEINNRLNQARAELASLEETIERQEKNMRVQLQKQMIALEARHHEEIDNLTREWESPERARRYNRSSAQLRQLRTQAVLMFNSHRYDEMRIVEKIADRLQEDEAIAQHRQWENDFNMVLQKTLGRHQLEKDKVQKAHNVKIGEYEAAKNFDLSVARKRIQNLERELADASDSDKVWNLYHRNDYPKSKKRAAVPKRSILVQEFNTLALPPLDEPRTSRLPPAAVLAVQTYRQPPRTPRASYR
;
A
#
# COMPACT_ATOMS: atom_id res chain seq x y z
N MET A 1 -17.39 31.10 -10.86
CA MET A 1 -16.79 31.49 -9.57
C MET A 1 -15.93 30.32 -9.14
N SER A 2 -14.66 30.42 -9.50
CA SER A 2 -13.71 29.33 -9.55
C SER A 2 -12.72 29.53 -8.41
N GLU A 3 -13.02 28.99 -7.24
CA GLU A 3 -12.11 29.02 -6.11
C GLU A 3 -11.32 27.71 -6.06
N LEU A 4 -10.08 27.83 -6.52
CA LEU A 4 -8.98 26.89 -6.32
C LEU A 4 -8.73 26.70 -4.82
N PHE A 5 -9.16 25.58 -4.26
CA PHE A 5 -8.72 25.13 -2.94
C PHE A 5 -7.31 24.54 -3.05
N SER A 6 -6.33 25.40 -2.77
CA SER A 6 -4.93 25.03 -2.51
C SER A 6 -4.85 24.25 -1.20
N TYR A 7 -4.64 22.94 -1.28
CA TYR A 7 -4.32 22.08 -0.14
C TYR A 7 -2.87 22.36 0.29
N GLN A 8 -2.69 23.23 1.29
CA GLN A 8 -1.42 23.35 2.01
C GLN A 8 -1.30 22.18 2.99
N SER A 9 -0.31 21.35 2.72
CA SER A 9 0.13 20.22 3.52
C SER A 9 0.70 20.72 4.85
N ALA A 10 -0.05 20.50 5.94
CA ALA A 10 0.40 20.75 7.30
C ALA A 10 1.16 19.52 7.82
N TYR A 11 2.46 19.44 7.54
CA TYR A 11 3.35 18.54 8.26
C TYR A 11 3.83 19.23 9.55
N PRO A 12 3.73 18.57 10.72
CA PRO A 12 4.33 19.08 11.95
C PRO A 12 5.88 18.99 11.87
N PRO A 13 6.61 19.96 12.45
CA PRO A 13 8.06 19.92 12.51
C PRO A 13 8.54 18.76 13.43
N PRO A 14 9.70 18.15 13.13
CA PRO A 14 10.27 17.10 13.97
C PRO A 14 10.82 17.69 15.28
N PRO A 15 10.74 16.95 16.40
CA PRO A 15 11.29 17.41 17.68
C PRO A 15 12.83 17.43 17.65
N GLU A 16 13.38 18.55 18.10
CA GLU A 16 14.81 18.79 18.28
C GLU A 16 15.40 17.83 19.34
N GLY A 17 16.55 17.25 19.01
CA GLY A 17 17.21 16.25 19.84
C GLY A 17 17.97 16.85 21.02
N GLU A 18 17.71 16.33 22.21
CA GLU A 18 18.57 16.51 23.38
C GLU A 18 19.62 15.39 23.47
N SER A 19 20.83 15.75 23.05
CA SER A 19 22.06 15.02 23.29
C SER A 19 22.46 15.16 24.77
N THR A 20 22.38 14.07 25.54
CA THR A 20 23.03 13.98 26.87
C THR A 20 23.99 12.79 26.91
N ASN A 21 25.25 13.09 26.59
CA ASN A 21 26.39 12.28 27.02
C ASN A 21 26.59 12.46 28.53
N PRO A 22 26.92 11.37 29.26
CA PRO A 22 27.85 11.50 30.37
C PRO A 22 29.09 10.62 30.18
N ARG A 23 30.23 11.24 30.52
CA ARG A 23 31.59 10.75 30.33
C ARG A 23 32.15 10.27 31.68
N LYS A 24 32.68 9.03 31.67
CA LYS A 24 33.91 8.53 32.36
C LYS A 24 34.00 8.35 33.89
N LYS A 25 34.68 7.22 34.19
CA LYS A 25 35.46 6.77 35.38
C LYS A 25 34.60 6.19 36.50
N THR A 26 34.84 4.97 36.97
CA THR A 26 36.06 4.60 37.72
C THR A 26 36.47 3.14 37.58
N SER A 27 37.78 2.94 37.42
CA SER A 27 38.51 1.70 37.69
C SER A 27 38.30 1.24 39.15
N ARG A 28 37.79 0.02 39.33
CA ARG A 28 37.93 -0.75 40.58
C ARG A 28 38.53 -2.09 40.26
N ARG A 29 39.82 -2.20 40.54
CA ARG A 29 40.61 -3.44 40.60
C ARG A 29 40.07 -4.28 41.76
N SER A 30 39.18 -5.21 41.44
CA SER A 30 38.68 -6.21 42.37
C SER A 30 39.76 -7.27 42.61
N LYS A 31 39.90 -7.64 43.88
CA LYS A 31 40.91 -8.53 44.45
C LYS A 31 40.45 -9.97 44.19
N ARG A 32 41.28 -10.75 43.50
CA ARG A 32 41.12 -12.21 43.35
C ARG A 32 40.95 -12.83 44.73
N GLN A 33 39.78 -13.40 44.95
CA GLN A 33 39.47 -14.32 46.04
C GLN A 33 39.21 -15.65 45.32
N SER A 34 40.17 -16.57 45.41
CA SER A 34 40.05 -17.93 44.91
C SER A 34 39.02 -18.65 45.76
N PHE A 35 37.78 -18.61 45.31
CA PHE A 35 36.75 -19.58 45.67
C PHE A 35 36.90 -20.72 44.66
N ASP A 36 36.92 -21.96 45.13
CA ASP A 36 36.77 -23.12 44.27
C ASP A 36 35.42 -22.98 43.55
N GLU A 37 35.52 -22.55 42.30
CA GLU A 37 34.40 -22.18 41.43
C GLU A 37 33.72 -23.49 41.01
N PRO A 38 32.39 -23.63 41.17
CA PRO A 38 31.69 -24.78 40.63
C PRO A 38 32.00 -24.85 39.14
N GLU A 39 32.38 -26.03 38.62
CA GLU A 39 32.63 -26.29 37.20
C GLU A 39 31.72 -25.41 36.35
N THR A 40 32.32 -24.42 35.70
CA THR A 40 31.57 -23.45 34.92
C THR A 40 30.83 -24.24 33.84
N GLU A 41 29.54 -23.98 33.61
CA GLU A 41 28.77 -24.73 32.60
C GLU A 41 29.47 -24.74 31.23
N LEU A 42 30.25 -23.70 30.93
CA LEU A 42 31.13 -23.60 29.77
C LEU A 42 32.15 -24.76 29.70
N ASP A 43 32.82 -25.08 30.81
CA ASP A 43 33.81 -26.17 30.89
C ASP A 43 33.16 -27.53 30.65
N ARG A 44 31.94 -27.72 31.15
CA ARG A 44 31.14 -28.93 30.87
C ARG A 44 30.86 -29.09 29.37
N TYR A 45 30.48 -28.02 28.67
CA TYR A 45 30.25 -28.08 27.22
C TYR A 45 31.55 -28.19 26.41
N ARG A 46 32.65 -27.65 26.93
CA ARG A 46 33.99 -27.82 26.36
C ARG A 46 34.43 -29.28 26.41
N GLU A 47 34.29 -29.95 27.55
CA GLU A 47 34.63 -31.36 27.71
C GLU A 47 33.73 -32.27 26.86
N LYS A 48 32.43 -31.96 26.78
CA LYS A 48 31.50 -32.62 25.86
C LYS A 48 31.93 -32.49 24.40
N SER A 49 32.38 -31.31 23.99
CA SER A 49 32.86 -31.07 22.62
C SER A 49 34.13 -31.87 22.33
N LEU A 50 35.07 -31.93 23.28
CA LEU A 50 36.33 -32.68 23.13
C LEU A 50 36.10 -34.19 23.02
N THR A 51 35.10 -34.70 23.73
CA THR A 51 34.69 -36.12 23.68
C THR A 51 33.79 -36.47 22.48
N GLY A 52 33.43 -35.48 21.66
CA GLY A 52 32.54 -35.67 20.51
C GLY A 52 31.07 -35.92 20.88
N GLN A 53 30.66 -35.56 22.10
CA GLN A 53 29.27 -35.64 22.53
C GLN A 53 28.40 -34.55 21.90
N ASP A 54 27.09 -34.76 21.88
CA ASP A 54 26.14 -33.78 21.35
C ASP A 54 26.14 -32.50 22.20
N ILE A 55 26.25 -31.37 21.50
CA ILE A 55 26.28 -30.01 22.07
C ILE A 55 25.07 -29.17 21.61
N SER A 56 24.07 -29.81 21.00
CA SER A 56 22.83 -29.16 20.54
C SER A 56 22.11 -28.38 21.65
N ASP A 57 22.21 -28.86 22.90
CA ASP A 57 21.60 -28.25 24.08
C ASP A 57 22.43 -27.09 24.69
N CYS A 58 23.45 -26.58 24.00
CA CYS A 58 24.27 -25.48 24.51
C CYS A 58 23.45 -24.17 24.60
N PRO A 59 23.40 -23.52 25.79
CA PRO A 59 22.73 -22.23 25.99
C PRO A 59 23.29 -21.15 25.06
N ARG A 60 22.41 -20.31 24.50
CA ARG A 60 22.76 -19.27 23.51
C ARG A 60 23.90 -18.36 23.95
N GLU A 61 23.90 -18.01 25.23
CA GLU A 61 24.89 -17.12 25.86
C GLU A 61 26.30 -17.71 25.87
N LEU A 62 26.41 -19.04 25.96
CA LEU A 62 27.68 -19.77 26.07
C LEU A 62 28.28 -20.16 24.71
N ARG A 63 27.49 -20.13 23.63
CA ARG A 63 27.93 -20.59 22.30
C ARG A 63 29.10 -19.79 21.74
N ARG A 64 29.12 -18.47 21.93
CA ARG A 64 30.20 -17.62 21.40
C ARG A 64 31.52 -17.81 22.16
N PRO A 65 31.54 -17.73 23.51
CA PRO A 65 32.72 -18.08 24.30
C PRO A 65 33.24 -19.49 24.00
N LEU A 66 32.35 -20.48 23.93
CA LEU A 66 32.71 -21.87 23.63
C LEU A 66 33.36 -22.01 22.24
N LEU A 67 32.84 -21.30 21.23
CA LEU A 67 33.41 -21.32 19.88
C LEU A 67 34.86 -20.81 19.87
N ASP A 68 35.12 -19.70 20.58
CA ASP A 68 36.46 -19.11 20.64
C ASP A 68 37.43 -20.06 21.37
N GLU A 69 37.02 -20.70 22.48
CA GLU A 69 37.82 -21.70 23.21
C GLU A 69 38.10 -22.97 22.40
N LEU A 70 37.11 -23.47 21.65
CA LEU A 70 37.29 -24.66 20.81
C LEU A 70 38.24 -24.36 19.63
N ILE A 71 38.20 -23.16 19.06
CA ILE A 71 39.14 -22.75 18.01
C ILE A 71 40.57 -22.75 18.56
N ASP A 72 40.77 -22.19 19.74
CA ASP A 72 42.09 -22.16 20.40
C ASP A 72 42.56 -23.59 20.73
N LYS A 73 41.67 -24.44 21.27
CA LYS A 73 42.00 -25.83 21.61
C LYS A 73 42.32 -26.67 20.38
N LYS A 74 41.61 -26.44 19.26
CA LYS A 74 41.93 -27.09 17.98
C LYS A 74 43.34 -26.70 17.51
N ASN A 75 43.68 -25.42 17.57
CA ASN A 75 45.01 -24.95 17.15
C ASN A 75 46.12 -25.55 18.03
N GLU A 76 45.87 -25.70 19.34
CA GLU A 76 46.76 -26.38 20.28
C GLU A 76 46.95 -27.87 19.90
N MET A 77 45.87 -28.61 19.64
CA MET A 77 45.93 -30.02 19.22
C MET A 77 46.67 -30.23 17.90
N LEU A 78 46.43 -29.34 16.92
CA LEU A 78 47.15 -29.36 15.65
C LEU A 78 48.65 -29.07 15.83
N SER A 79 49.01 -28.20 16.79
CA SER A 79 50.43 -27.93 17.11
C SER A 79 51.11 -29.12 17.78
N ASN A 80 50.37 -29.90 18.56
CA ASN A 80 50.84 -31.09 19.26
C ASN A 80 50.86 -32.36 18.39
N GLY A 81 50.31 -32.30 17.17
CA GLY A 81 50.26 -33.43 16.24
C GLY A 81 49.10 -34.41 16.46
N SER A 82 48.18 -34.13 17.39
CA SER A 82 46.98 -34.93 17.65
C SER A 82 45.88 -34.62 16.61
N THR A 83 45.97 -35.22 15.43
CA THR A 83 45.05 -34.94 14.32
C THR A 83 43.63 -35.44 14.58
N ASN A 84 43.47 -36.61 15.22
CA ASN A 84 42.16 -37.21 15.47
C ASN A 84 41.34 -36.37 16.46
N ASP A 85 41.98 -35.90 17.54
CA ASP A 85 41.34 -35.02 18.52
C ASP A 85 41.05 -33.64 17.93
N ALA A 86 41.90 -33.14 17.03
CA ALA A 86 41.62 -31.89 16.31
C ALA A 86 40.40 -32.01 15.38
N GLU A 87 40.17 -33.19 14.78
CA GLU A 87 39.00 -33.46 13.94
C GLU A 87 37.70 -33.49 14.76
N THR A 88 37.70 -34.12 15.95
CA THR A 88 36.52 -34.12 16.83
C THR A 88 36.14 -32.70 17.24
N VAL A 89 37.13 -31.89 17.62
CA VAL A 89 36.91 -30.47 17.96
C VAL A 89 36.42 -29.67 16.74
N ASP A 90 36.95 -29.91 15.54
CA ASP A 90 36.49 -29.23 14.33
C ASP A 90 35.03 -29.58 13.98
N ASN A 91 34.62 -30.84 14.19
CA ASN A 91 33.23 -31.26 14.05
C ASN A 91 32.31 -30.54 15.05
N SER A 92 32.72 -30.43 16.33
CA SER A 92 31.98 -29.65 17.33
C SER A 92 31.92 -28.15 16.98
N ILE A 93 33.00 -27.57 16.48
CA ILE A 93 33.02 -26.19 15.95
C ILE A 93 32.01 -26.03 14.80
N HIS A 94 31.92 -27.00 13.91
CA HIS A 94 30.96 -26.98 12.81
C HIS A 94 29.52 -27.01 13.32
N VAL A 95 29.18 -27.93 14.23
CA VAL A 95 27.84 -28.02 14.85
C VAL A 95 27.48 -26.70 15.54
N LEU A 96 28.40 -26.14 16.33
CA LEU A 96 28.18 -24.89 17.04
C LEU A 96 27.95 -23.70 16.09
N LYS A 97 28.67 -23.63 14.98
CA LYS A 97 28.45 -22.62 13.93
C LYS A 97 27.08 -22.75 13.27
N GLU A 98 26.61 -23.96 12.99
CA GLU A 98 25.27 -24.17 12.43
C GLU A 98 24.18 -23.78 13.46
N LEU A 99 24.34 -24.13 14.75
CA LEU A 99 23.41 -23.69 15.81
C LEU A 99 23.32 -22.16 15.92
N MET A 100 24.46 -21.46 15.84
CA MET A 100 24.50 -19.99 15.86
C MET A 100 23.86 -19.38 14.60
N LYS A 101 24.02 -20.03 13.44
CA LYS A 101 23.43 -19.60 12.18
C LYS A 101 21.92 -19.79 12.18
N ASP A 102 21.40 -20.91 12.67
CA ASP A 102 19.96 -21.14 12.80
C ASP A 102 19.30 -20.17 13.80
N GLU A 103 20.03 -19.83 14.87
CA GLU A 103 19.63 -18.76 15.76
C GLU A 103 19.57 -17.39 15.04
N ALA A 104 20.58 -17.06 14.24
CA ALA A 104 20.55 -15.82 13.45
C ALA A 104 19.39 -15.81 12.45
N LYS A 105 19.09 -16.93 11.79
CA LYS A 105 17.93 -17.08 10.89
C LYS A 105 16.61 -16.86 11.62
N THR A 106 16.41 -17.51 12.77
CA THR A 106 15.18 -17.37 13.55
C THR A 106 15.01 -15.95 14.08
N LYS A 107 16.10 -15.29 14.52
CA LYS A 107 16.05 -13.88 14.90
C LYS A 107 15.68 -12.98 13.73
N ALA A 108 16.34 -13.14 12.57
CA ALA A 108 16.04 -12.37 11.36
C ALA A 108 14.58 -12.56 10.90
N MET A 109 14.06 -13.79 10.98
CA MET A 109 12.66 -14.12 10.71
C MET A 109 11.72 -13.36 11.66
N ASN A 110 11.95 -13.44 12.98
CA ASN A 110 11.14 -12.77 13.98
C ASN A 110 11.17 -11.24 13.81
N ASP A 111 12.36 -10.66 13.65
CA ASP A 111 12.53 -9.22 13.44
C ASP A 111 11.73 -8.78 12.20
N ARG A 112 11.81 -9.54 11.10
CA ARG A 112 11.05 -9.24 9.88
C ARG A 112 9.54 -9.37 10.08
N GLN A 113 9.09 -10.40 10.78
CA GLN A 113 7.67 -10.58 11.10
C GLN A 113 7.14 -9.43 11.95
N THR A 114 7.89 -8.96 12.95
CA THR A 114 7.48 -7.81 13.76
C THR A 114 7.39 -6.52 12.93
N GLU A 115 8.34 -6.27 12.04
CA GLU A 115 8.32 -5.13 11.12
C GLU A 115 7.08 -5.17 10.21
N ILE A 116 6.82 -6.31 9.56
CA ILE A 116 5.65 -6.47 8.69
C ILE A 116 4.35 -6.29 9.48
N ASN A 117 4.25 -6.88 10.68
CA ASN A 117 3.08 -6.72 11.56
C ASN A 117 2.84 -5.25 11.93
N ASN A 118 3.89 -4.49 12.25
CA ASN A 118 3.77 -3.07 12.55
C ASN A 118 3.23 -2.28 11.34
N ARG A 119 3.76 -2.55 10.14
CA ARG A 119 3.30 -1.92 8.89
C ARG A 119 1.86 -2.32 8.55
N LEU A 120 1.47 -3.56 8.86
CA LEU A 120 0.14 -4.09 8.66
C LEU A 120 -0.87 -3.42 9.60
N ASN A 121 -0.53 -3.28 10.89
CA ASN A 121 -1.34 -2.56 11.86
C ASN A 121 -1.53 -1.09 11.45
N GLN A 122 -0.45 -0.44 10.99
CA GLN A 122 -0.53 0.92 10.45
C GLN A 122 -1.46 0.99 9.23
N ALA A 123 -1.32 0.08 8.26
CA ALA A 123 -2.18 0.06 7.08
C ALA A 123 -3.66 -0.20 7.41
N ARG A 124 -3.95 -1.02 8.44
CA ARG A 124 -5.32 -1.23 8.95
C ARG A 124 -5.87 0.02 9.63
N ALA A 125 -5.07 0.72 10.42
CA ALA A 125 -5.46 1.99 11.04
C ALA A 125 -5.72 3.09 9.98
N GLU A 126 -4.87 3.16 8.96
CA GLU A 126 -5.06 4.06 7.81
C GLU A 126 -6.38 3.75 7.08
N LEU A 127 -6.68 2.47 6.83
CA LEU A 127 -7.95 2.06 6.21
C LEU A 127 -9.16 2.47 7.07
N ALA A 128 -9.11 2.24 8.38
CA ALA A 128 -10.19 2.64 9.28
C ALA A 128 -10.40 4.17 9.29
N SER A 129 -9.31 4.95 9.32
CA SER A 129 -9.40 6.41 9.23
C SER A 129 -9.96 6.88 7.89
N LEU A 130 -9.61 6.20 6.79
CA LEU A 130 -10.13 6.48 5.46
C LEU A 130 -11.64 6.22 5.41
N GLU A 131 -12.11 5.08 5.94
CA GLU A 131 -13.54 4.75 6.01
C GLU A 131 -14.34 5.79 6.80
N GLU A 132 -13.83 6.27 7.94
CA GLU A 132 -14.45 7.35 8.71
C GLU A 132 -14.55 8.66 7.92
N THR A 133 -13.45 9.06 7.24
CA THR A 133 -13.45 10.28 6.42
C THR A 133 -14.42 10.19 5.26
N ILE A 134 -14.52 9.02 4.61
CA ILE A 134 -15.49 8.73 3.55
C ILE A 134 -16.90 8.89 4.08
N GLU A 135 -17.24 8.27 5.22
CA GLU A 135 -18.59 8.35 5.79
C GLU A 135 -18.99 9.81 6.09
N ARG A 136 -18.05 10.60 6.65
CA ARG A 136 -18.28 12.02 6.91
C ARG A 136 -18.50 12.81 5.62
N GLN A 137 -17.71 12.55 4.59
CA GLN A 137 -17.85 13.19 3.28
C GLN A 137 -19.17 12.82 2.60
N GLU A 138 -19.59 11.56 2.66
CA GLU A 138 -20.88 11.10 2.13
C GLU A 138 -22.05 11.81 2.81
N LYS A 139 -22.05 11.89 4.15
CA LYS A 139 -23.08 12.62 4.91
C LYS A 139 -23.12 14.09 4.49
N ASN A 140 -21.96 14.75 4.43
CA ASN A 140 -21.87 16.16 4.04
C ASN A 140 -22.37 16.38 2.60
N MET A 141 -21.98 15.51 1.67
CA MET A 141 -22.42 15.58 0.28
C MET A 141 -23.94 15.42 0.19
N ARG A 142 -24.53 14.41 0.84
CA ARG A 142 -25.99 14.19 0.84
C ARG A 142 -26.74 15.42 1.36
N VAL A 143 -26.29 16.00 2.47
CA VAL A 143 -26.89 17.22 3.03
C VAL A 143 -26.77 18.40 2.05
N GLN A 144 -25.63 18.57 1.39
CA GLN A 144 -25.46 19.64 0.39
C GLN A 144 -26.39 19.47 -0.81
N LEU A 145 -26.50 18.25 -1.35
CA LEU A 145 -27.39 17.96 -2.48
C LEU A 145 -28.86 18.17 -2.09
N GLN A 146 -29.27 17.73 -0.91
CA GLN A 146 -30.62 17.95 -0.40
C GLN A 146 -30.93 19.44 -0.22
N LYS A 147 -29.98 20.23 0.33
CA LYS A 147 -30.14 21.69 0.46
C LYS A 147 -30.35 22.37 -0.90
N GLN A 148 -29.65 21.91 -1.94
CA GLN A 148 -29.83 22.44 -3.29
C GLN A 148 -31.23 22.14 -3.83
N MET A 149 -31.76 20.93 -3.61
CA MET A 149 -33.12 20.57 -4.00
C MET A 149 -34.17 21.40 -3.26
N ILE A 150 -34.06 21.53 -1.94
CA ILE A 150 -34.98 22.34 -1.14
C ILE A 150 -34.96 23.81 -1.61
N ALA A 151 -33.77 24.36 -1.86
CA ALA A 151 -33.65 25.74 -2.34
C ALA A 151 -34.26 25.93 -3.74
N LEU A 152 -34.14 24.94 -4.62
CA LEU A 152 -34.79 24.95 -5.93
C LEU A 152 -36.31 24.91 -5.79
N GLU A 153 -36.82 24.04 -4.95
CA GLU A 153 -38.26 23.91 -4.70
C GLU A 153 -38.85 25.17 -4.07
N ALA A 154 -38.16 25.79 -3.12
CA ALA A 154 -38.59 27.06 -2.54
C ALA A 154 -38.71 28.16 -3.60
N ARG A 155 -37.77 28.25 -4.54
CA ARG A 155 -37.84 29.18 -5.68
C ARG A 155 -39.01 28.85 -6.62
N HIS A 156 -39.26 27.57 -6.89
CA HIS A 156 -40.39 27.13 -7.70
C HIS A 156 -41.73 27.52 -7.06
N HIS A 157 -41.87 27.36 -5.75
CA HIS A 157 -43.07 27.80 -5.01
C HIS A 157 -43.22 29.33 -5.07
N GLU A 158 -42.16 30.08 -4.81
CA GLU A 158 -42.20 31.55 -4.89
C GLU A 158 -42.61 32.04 -6.28
N GLU A 159 -42.15 31.37 -7.34
CA GLU A 159 -42.54 31.71 -8.70
C GLU A 159 -44.02 31.41 -8.99
N ILE A 160 -44.55 30.30 -8.47
CA ILE A 160 -46.00 29.97 -8.58
C ILE A 160 -46.82 30.99 -7.80
N ASP A 161 -46.39 31.37 -6.60
CA ASP A 161 -47.07 32.39 -5.78
C ASP A 161 -47.08 33.74 -6.49
N ASN A 162 -45.96 34.15 -7.07
CA ASN A 162 -45.86 35.40 -7.82
C ASN A 162 -46.73 35.37 -9.08
N LEU A 163 -46.77 34.24 -9.80
CA LEU A 163 -47.68 34.05 -10.92
C LEU A 163 -49.13 34.20 -10.45
N THR A 164 -49.51 33.53 -9.37
CA THR A 164 -50.87 33.56 -8.83
C THR A 164 -51.26 35.00 -8.45
N ARG A 165 -50.39 35.72 -7.73
CA ARG A 165 -50.58 37.13 -7.38
C ARG A 165 -50.74 38.04 -8.60
N GLU A 166 -49.95 37.82 -9.66
CA GLU A 166 -50.08 38.60 -10.90
C GLU A 166 -51.45 38.35 -11.56
N TRP A 167 -51.89 37.10 -11.59
CA TRP A 167 -53.15 36.72 -12.24
C TRP A 167 -54.39 37.10 -11.44
N GLU A 168 -54.30 37.12 -10.11
CA GLU A 168 -55.32 37.65 -9.21
C GLU A 168 -55.36 39.19 -9.18
N SER A 169 -54.35 39.86 -9.74
CA SER A 169 -54.30 41.32 -9.73
C SER A 169 -55.47 41.94 -10.53
N PRO A 170 -56.03 43.06 -10.06
CA PRO A 170 -57.14 43.72 -10.76
C PRO A 170 -56.74 44.24 -12.15
N GLU A 171 -55.46 44.55 -12.36
CA GLU A 171 -54.94 44.99 -13.66
C GLU A 171 -55.03 43.87 -14.70
N ARG A 172 -54.72 42.63 -14.30
CA ARG A 172 -54.84 41.46 -15.17
C ARG A 172 -56.31 41.12 -15.43
N ALA A 173 -57.14 41.11 -14.38
CA ALA A 173 -58.57 40.84 -14.49
C ALA A 173 -59.30 41.81 -15.44
N ARG A 174 -58.92 43.11 -15.44
CA ARG A 174 -59.49 44.12 -16.35
C ARG A 174 -59.33 43.78 -17.83
N ARG A 175 -58.31 43.02 -18.22
CA ARG A 175 -58.10 42.62 -19.62
C ARG A 175 -59.18 41.65 -20.10
N TYR A 176 -59.74 40.87 -19.18
CA TYR A 176 -60.77 39.88 -19.46
C TYR A 176 -62.19 40.45 -19.26
N ASN A 177 -62.37 41.40 -18.33
CA ASN A 177 -63.67 42.01 -17.99
C ASN A 177 -64.22 43.04 -18.99
N ARG A 178 -63.88 42.94 -20.29
CA ARG A 178 -64.32 43.93 -21.29
C ARG A 178 -65.64 43.51 -21.91
N SER A 179 -66.70 44.27 -21.67
CA SER A 179 -68.01 44.06 -22.31
C SER A 179 -67.91 44.03 -23.83
N SER A 180 -68.80 43.29 -24.50
CA SER A 180 -68.90 43.36 -25.97
C SER A 180 -69.47 44.70 -26.44
N ALA A 181 -69.29 45.00 -27.72
CA ALA A 181 -69.94 46.16 -28.33
C ALA A 181 -71.47 46.07 -28.29
N GLN A 182 -72.01 44.85 -28.47
CA GLN A 182 -73.44 44.58 -28.46
C GLN A 182 -74.04 44.82 -27.07
N LEU A 183 -73.39 44.34 -26.01
CA LEU A 183 -73.83 44.58 -24.64
C LEU A 183 -73.84 46.09 -24.32
N ARG A 184 -72.79 46.82 -24.71
CA ARG A 184 -72.77 48.29 -24.58
C ARG A 184 -73.89 48.97 -25.35
N GLN A 185 -74.19 48.51 -26.57
CA GLN A 185 -75.29 49.06 -27.39
C GLN A 185 -76.65 48.80 -26.75
N LEU A 186 -76.92 47.57 -26.27
CA LEU A 186 -78.18 47.25 -25.58
C LEU A 186 -78.36 48.08 -24.31
N ARG A 187 -77.31 48.26 -23.51
CA ARG A 187 -77.33 49.14 -22.33
C ARG A 187 -77.59 50.60 -22.72
N THR A 188 -76.98 51.07 -23.81
CA THR A 188 -77.22 52.43 -24.33
C THR A 188 -78.67 52.58 -24.82
N GLN A 189 -79.21 51.58 -25.52
CA GLN A 189 -80.61 51.56 -25.96
C GLN A 189 -81.58 51.57 -24.78
N ALA A 190 -81.31 50.79 -23.73
CA ALA A 190 -82.13 50.81 -22.51
C ALA A 190 -82.20 52.22 -21.89
N VAL A 191 -81.05 52.91 -21.78
CA VAL A 191 -81.00 54.30 -21.30
C VAL A 191 -81.78 55.26 -22.21
N LEU A 192 -81.66 55.12 -23.53
CA LEU A 192 -82.42 55.94 -24.48
C LEU A 192 -83.94 55.69 -24.35
N MET A 193 -84.36 54.42 -24.22
CA MET A 193 -85.76 54.05 -24.03
C MET A 193 -86.33 54.60 -22.71
N PHE A 194 -85.55 54.54 -21.63
CA PHE A 194 -85.88 55.14 -20.33
C PHE A 194 -86.14 56.65 -20.46
N ASN A 195 -85.23 57.37 -21.12
CA ASN A 195 -85.36 58.82 -21.34
C ASN A 195 -86.56 59.18 -22.23
N SER A 196 -87.00 58.26 -23.10
CA SER A 196 -88.19 58.43 -23.94
C SER A 196 -89.50 57.93 -23.31
N HIS A 197 -89.48 57.51 -22.04
CA HIS A 197 -90.61 56.96 -21.29
C HIS A 197 -91.22 55.66 -21.88
N ARG A 198 -90.45 54.88 -22.65
CA ARG A 198 -90.88 53.60 -23.24
C ARG A 198 -90.51 52.42 -22.35
N TYR A 199 -91.20 52.29 -21.22
CA TYR A 199 -90.81 51.35 -20.15
C TYR A 199 -90.95 49.87 -20.50
N ASP A 200 -91.96 49.48 -21.27
CA ASP A 200 -92.17 48.06 -21.61
C ASP A 200 -91.07 47.51 -22.53
N GLU A 201 -90.67 48.31 -23.52
CA GLU A 201 -89.57 47.96 -24.41
C GLU A 201 -88.21 47.96 -23.69
N MET A 202 -87.99 48.93 -22.79
CA MET A 202 -86.82 48.97 -21.94
C MET A 202 -86.65 47.68 -21.15
N ARG A 203 -87.72 47.18 -20.51
CA ARG A 203 -87.68 45.91 -19.75
C ARG A 203 -87.26 44.71 -20.62
N ILE A 204 -87.70 44.68 -21.88
CA ILE A 204 -87.32 43.63 -22.83
C ILE A 204 -85.83 43.75 -23.17
N VAL A 205 -85.35 44.96 -23.51
CA VAL A 205 -83.94 45.21 -23.84
C VAL A 205 -83.02 44.92 -22.65
N GLU A 206 -83.41 45.31 -21.43
CA GLU A 206 -82.68 45.01 -20.20
C GLU A 206 -82.56 43.51 -19.96
N LYS A 207 -83.66 42.76 -20.08
CA LYS A 207 -83.64 41.30 -19.93
C LYS A 207 -82.68 40.62 -20.93
N ILE A 208 -82.61 41.14 -22.16
CA ILE A 208 -81.67 40.65 -23.18
C ILE A 208 -80.24 41.04 -22.80
N ALA A 209 -80.02 42.26 -22.33
CA ALA A 209 -78.71 42.75 -21.91
C ALA A 209 -78.17 41.99 -20.69
N ASP A 210 -79.02 41.69 -19.69
CA ASP A 210 -78.65 40.94 -18.49
C ASP A 210 -78.24 39.51 -18.86
N ARG A 211 -79.05 38.84 -19.70
CA ARG A 211 -78.71 37.50 -20.20
C ARG A 211 -77.39 37.48 -20.97
N LEU A 212 -77.18 38.46 -21.87
CA LEU A 212 -75.95 38.57 -22.62
C LEU A 212 -74.75 38.86 -21.71
N GLN A 213 -74.93 39.67 -20.66
CA GLN A 213 -73.89 39.95 -19.68
C GLN A 213 -73.49 38.70 -18.89
N GLU A 214 -74.45 37.89 -18.47
CA GLU A 214 -74.19 36.61 -17.80
C GLU A 214 -73.41 35.66 -18.72
N ASP A 215 -73.86 35.50 -19.97
CA ASP A 215 -73.19 34.65 -20.96
C ASP A 215 -71.75 35.13 -21.26
N GLU A 216 -71.56 36.45 -21.45
CA GLU A 216 -70.23 37.05 -21.66
C GLU A 216 -69.33 36.89 -20.44
N ALA A 217 -69.84 37.09 -19.23
CA ALA A 217 -69.07 36.93 -17.99
C ALA A 217 -68.59 35.49 -17.81
N ILE A 218 -69.46 34.50 -18.07
CA ILE A 218 -69.08 33.07 -18.01
C ILE A 218 -68.02 32.76 -19.07
N ALA A 219 -68.19 33.24 -20.30
CA ALA A 219 -67.23 33.00 -21.38
C ALA A 219 -65.86 33.63 -21.08
N GLN A 220 -65.83 34.87 -20.59
CA GLN A 220 -64.61 35.58 -20.21
C GLN A 220 -63.90 34.90 -19.04
N HIS A 221 -64.65 34.45 -18.05
CA HIS A 221 -64.10 33.72 -16.92
C HIS A 221 -63.45 32.40 -17.36
N ARG A 222 -64.13 31.60 -18.21
CA ARG A 222 -63.55 30.38 -18.77
C ARG A 222 -62.28 30.65 -19.58
N GLN A 223 -62.26 31.73 -20.36
CA GLN A 223 -61.06 32.12 -21.10
C GLN A 223 -59.91 32.48 -20.16
N TRP A 224 -60.20 33.25 -19.10
CA TRP A 224 -59.22 33.61 -18.09
C TRP A 224 -58.63 32.38 -17.39
N GLU A 225 -59.46 31.42 -16.97
CA GLU A 225 -59.00 30.16 -16.38
C GLU A 225 -58.14 29.34 -17.35
N ASN A 226 -58.56 29.22 -18.61
CA ASN A 226 -57.81 28.48 -19.62
C ASN A 226 -56.44 29.09 -19.88
N ASP A 227 -56.35 30.42 -19.99
CA ASP A 227 -55.09 31.13 -20.20
C ASP A 227 -54.17 30.99 -18.98
N PHE A 228 -54.71 31.11 -17.76
CA PHE A 228 -53.96 30.89 -16.52
C PHE A 228 -53.40 29.46 -16.47
N ASN A 229 -54.26 28.47 -16.69
CA ASN A 229 -53.86 27.05 -16.70
C ASN A 229 -52.78 26.77 -17.74
N MET A 230 -52.87 27.36 -18.94
CA MET A 230 -51.84 27.21 -19.96
C MET A 230 -50.48 27.76 -19.48
N VAL A 231 -50.46 28.94 -18.85
CA VAL A 231 -49.20 29.51 -18.34
C VAL A 231 -48.67 28.69 -17.17
N LEU A 232 -49.53 28.29 -16.24
CA LEU A 232 -49.16 27.43 -15.11
C LEU A 232 -48.54 26.12 -15.58
N GLN A 233 -49.16 25.44 -16.56
CA GLN A 233 -48.62 24.19 -17.13
C GLN A 233 -47.25 24.39 -17.77
N LYS A 234 -47.02 25.50 -18.49
CA LYS A 234 -45.70 25.82 -19.05
C LYS A 234 -44.65 26.03 -17.96
N THR A 235 -45.02 26.75 -16.89
CA THR A 235 -44.13 26.99 -15.74
C THR A 235 -43.78 25.69 -15.03
N LEU A 236 -44.77 24.84 -14.74
CA LEU A 236 -44.56 23.52 -14.13
C LEU A 236 -43.71 22.60 -15.01
N GLY A 237 -43.94 22.60 -16.33
CA GLY A 237 -43.11 21.88 -17.28
C GLY A 237 -41.64 22.31 -17.22
N ARG A 238 -41.37 23.63 -17.13
CA ARG A 238 -40.00 24.14 -16.95
C ARG A 238 -39.43 23.73 -15.59
N HIS A 239 -40.18 23.84 -14.50
CA HIS A 239 -39.75 23.40 -13.17
C HIS A 239 -39.35 21.93 -13.15
N GLN A 240 -40.11 21.07 -13.81
CA GLN A 240 -39.79 19.65 -13.92
C GLN A 240 -38.48 19.41 -14.67
N LEU A 241 -38.27 20.08 -15.80
CA LEU A 241 -37.02 19.98 -16.56
C LEU A 241 -35.80 20.45 -15.75
N GLU A 242 -35.96 21.51 -14.94
CA GLU A 242 -34.92 21.98 -14.03
C GLU A 242 -34.62 20.97 -12.93
N LYS A 243 -35.65 20.40 -12.29
CA LYS A 243 -35.49 19.32 -11.30
C LYS A 243 -34.75 18.12 -11.89
N ASP A 244 -35.17 17.67 -13.07
CA ASP A 244 -34.53 16.54 -13.76
C ASP A 244 -33.06 16.83 -14.09
N LYS A 245 -32.76 18.07 -14.51
CA LYS A 245 -31.38 18.49 -14.80
C LYS A 245 -30.51 18.49 -13.54
N VAL A 246 -31.03 19.02 -12.43
CA VAL A 246 -30.32 19.02 -11.15
C VAL A 246 -30.13 17.59 -10.64
N GLN A 247 -31.15 16.75 -10.72
CA GLN A 247 -31.08 15.35 -10.32
C GLN A 247 -30.04 14.58 -11.14
N LYS A 248 -29.99 14.78 -12.46
CA LYS A 248 -28.96 14.19 -13.33
C LYS A 248 -27.55 14.65 -12.92
N ALA A 249 -27.37 15.94 -12.65
CA ALA A 249 -26.09 16.46 -12.18
C ALA A 249 -25.69 15.87 -10.81
N HIS A 250 -26.65 15.70 -9.89
CA HIS A 250 -26.43 15.03 -8.60
C HIS A 250 -26.00 13.58 -8.78
N ASN A 251 -26.68 12.84 -9.65
CA ASN A 251 -26.34 11.44 -9.94
C ASN A 251 -24.92 11.30 -10.52
N VAL A 252 -24.52 12.19 -11.44
CA VAL A 252 -23.15 12.20 -11.97
C VAL A 252 -22.14 12.45 -10.85
N LYS A 253 -22.37 13.47 -10.00
CA LYS A 253 -21.48 13.79 -8.89
C LYS A 253 -21.37 12.64 -7.87
N ILE A 254 -22.48 11.96 -7.58
CA ILE A 254 -22.50 10.76 -6.73
C ILE A 254 -21.68 9.64 -7.38
N GLY A 255 -21.90 9.38 -8.68
CA GLY A 255 -21.16 8.34 -9.40
C GLY A 255 -19.65 8.59 -9.46
N GLU A 256 -19.24 9.82 -9.72
CA GLU A 256 -17.82 10.24 -9.68
C GLU A 256 -17.22 10.01 -8.29
N TYR A 257 -17.94 10.42 -7.24
CA TYR A 257 -17.52 10.22 -5.86
C TYR A 257 -17.42 8.72 -5.50
N GLU A 258 -18.39 7.92 -5.89
CA GLU A 258 -18.39 6.47 -5.65
C GLU A 258 -17.23 5.78 -6.37
N ALA A 259 -16.92 6.19 -7.60
CA ALA A 259 -15.77 5.68 -8.34
C ALA A 259 -14.45 6.00 -7.61
N ALA A 260 -14.27 7.25 -7.17
CA ALA A 260 -13.09 7.67 -6.41
C ALA A 260 -12.98 6.93 -5.07
N LYS A 261 -14.07 6.85 -4.30
CA LYS A 261 -14.17 6.09 -3.05
C LYS A 261 -13.73 4.64 -3.24
N ASN A 262 -14.30 3.96 -4.24
CA ASN A 262 -14.01 2.56 -4.51
C ASN A 262 -12.55 2.37 -4.92
N PHE A 263 -11.99 3.30 -5.69
CA PHE A 263 -10.59 3.29 -6.05
C PHE A 263 -9.69 3.37 -4.81
N ASP A 264 -9.89 4.36 -3.94
CA ASP A 264 -9.08 4.56 -2.73
C ASP A 264 -9.15 3.37 -1.77
N LEU A 265 -10.38 2.85 -1.52
CA LEU A 265 -10.57 1.64 -0.73
C LEU A 265 -9.87 0.43 -1.35
N SER A 266 -9.89 0.30 -2.69
CA SER A 266 -9.21 -0.80 -3.37
C SER A 266 -7.69 -0.73 -3.20
N VAL A 267 -7.11 0.47 -3.22
CA VAL A 267 -5.66 0.68 -3.04
C VAL A 267 -5.26 0.31 -1.61
N ALA A 268 -6.00 0.78 -0.60
CA ALA A 268 -5.74 0.45 0.80
C ALA A 268 -5.86 -1.05 1.07
N ARG A 269 -6.91 -1.70 0.55
CA ARG A 269 -7.12 -3.16 0.69
C ARG A 269 -6.02 -3.97 0.01
N LYS A 270 -5.58 -3.58 -1.20
CA LYS A 270 -4.47 -4.24 -1.89
C LYS A 270 -3.17 -4.12 -1.10
N ARG A 271 -2.91 -2.97 -0.47
CA ARG A 271 -1.73 -2.79 0.40
C ARG A 271 -1.75 -3.76 1.58
N ILE A 272 -2.89 -3.91 2.26
CA ILE A 272 -3.05 -4.88 3.35
C ILE A 272 -2.84 -6.30 2.84
N GLN A 273 -3.48 -6.67 1.72
CA GLN A 273 -3.32 -7.99 1.13
C GLN A 273 -1.86 -8.32 0.77
N ASN A 274 -1.12 -7.34 0.23
CA ASN A 274 0.29 -7.52 -0.09
C ASN A 274 1.13 -7.74 1.18
N LEU A 275 0.87 -7.00 2.26
CA LEU A 275 1.54 -7.18 3.54
C LEU A 275 1.19 -8.53 4.19
N GLU A 276 -0.05 -9.00 4.06
CA GLU A 276 -0.46 -10.33 4.54
C GLU A 276 0.24 -11.46 3.79
N ARG A 277 0.40 -11.32 2.46
CA ARG A 277 1.20 -12.26 1.66
C ARG A 277 2.67 -12.22 2.05
N GLU A 278 3.22 -11.03 2.26
CA GLU A 278 4.60 -10.85 2.69
C GLU A 278 4.84 -11.47 4.08
N LEU A 279 3.87 -11.37 4.98
CA LEU A 279 3.91 -12.00 6.30
C LEU A 279 3.89 -13.53 6.19
N ALA A 280 3.06 -14.08 5.30
CA ALA A 280 3.06 -15.52 5.02
C ALA A 280 4.42 -15.97 4.47
N ASP A 281 5.04 -15.20 3.58
CA ASP A 281 6.38 -15.49 3.05
C ASP A 281 7.47 -15.37 4.13
N ALA A 282 7.31 -14.47 5.10
CA ALA A 282 8.22 -14.27 6.22
C ALA A 282 8.10 -15.35 7.32
N SER A 283 7.19 -16.32 7.18
CA SER A 283 7.09 -17.48 8.07
C SER A 283 8.21 -18.52 7.86
N ASP A 284 8.88 -18.48 6.71
CA ASP A 284 9.98 -19.37 6.38
C ASP A 284 11.34 -18.68 6.66
N SER A 285 12.05 -19.19 7.68
CA SER A 285 13.32 -18.63 8.14
C SER A 285 14.44 -18.74 7.09
N ASP A 286 14.47 -19.81 6.30
CA ASP A 286 15.46 -20.01 5.24
C ASP A 286 15.17 -19.07 4.07
N LYS A 287 13.90 -18.87 3.73
CA LYS A 287 13.49 -17.91 2.70
C LYS A 287 13.89 -16.48 3.07
N VAL A 288 13.61 -16.04 4.31
CA VAL A 288 14.00 -14.70 4.81
C VAL A 288 15.52 -14.54 4.83
N TRP A 289 16.24 -15.54 5.33
CA TRP A 289 17.69 -15.51 5.38
C TRP A 289 18.33 -15.38 4.00
N ASN A 290 17.84 -16.17 3.03
CA ASN A 290 18.35 -16.15 1.67
C ASN A 290 18.04 -14.85 0.92
N LEU A 291 16.91 -14.20 1.21
CA LEU A 291 16.50 -12.96 0.55
C LEU A 291 17.28 -11.75 1.09
N TYR A 292 17.48 -11.67 2.40
CA TYR A 292 17.96 -10.45 3.07
C TYR A 292 19.38 -10.56 3.64
N HIS A 293 19.81 -11.74 4.06
CA HIS A 293 21.06 -11.93 4.82
C HIS A 293 22.10 -12.78 4.07
N ARG A 294 21.82 -13.20 2.83
CA ARG A 294 22.72 -14.00 2.00
C ARG A 294 24.09 -13.34 1.77
N ASN A 295 24.15 -12.01 1.79
CA ASN A 295 25.38 -11.24 1.57
C ASN A 295 26.01 -10.68 2.86
N ASP A 296 25.44 -10.97 4.04
CA ASP A 296 25.96 -10.45 5.32
C ASP A 296 27.25 -11.14 5.75
N TYR A 297 27.57 -12.29 5.13
CA TYR A 297 28.92 -12.82 5.20
C TYR A 297 29.85 -11.85 4.46
N PRO A 298 30.89 -11.31 5.13
CA PRO A 298 31.88 -10.50 4.45
C PRO A 298 32.42 -11.34 3.31
N LYS A 299 32.24 -10.89 2.06
CA LYS A 299 32.96 -11.45 0.90
C LYS A 299 34.41 -11.49 1.34
N SER A 300 34.93 -12.70 1.59
CA SER A 300 36.24 -12.84 2.22
C SER A 300 37.19 -12.00 1.39
N LYS A 301 37.77 -10.94 1.98
CA LYS A 301 38.93 -10.28 1.39
C LYS A 301 39.85 -11.42 1.01
N LYS A 302 40.22 -11.52 -0.28
CA LYS A 302 41.08 -12.58 -0.82
C LYS A 302 42.13 -12.88 0.25
N ARG A 303 41.99 -14.02 0.93
CA ARG A 303 42.86 -14.33 2.06
C ARG A 303 44.28 -14.24 1.53
N ALA A 304 45.14 -13.44 2.18
CA ALA A 304 46.57 -13.55 1.96
C ALA A 304 46.90 -15.03 2.09
N ALA A 305 47.49 -15.61 1.04
CA ALA A 305 47.71 -17.04 0.95
C ALA A 305 48.41 -17.49 2.24
N VAL A 306 47.76 -18.37 2.99
CA VAL A 306 48.46 -19.16 4.01
C VAL A 306 49.65 -19.79 3.27
N PRO A 307 50.90 -19.61 3.74
CA PRO A 307 52.05 -20.22 3.09
C PRO A 307 51.79 -21.72 3.07
N LYS A 308 51.48 -22.25 1.88
CA LYS A 308 51.39 -23.68 1.67
C LYS A 308 52.75 -24.23 2.07
N ARG A 309 52.81 -25.11 3.08
CA ARG A 309 53.99 -25.95 3.26
C ARG A 309 54.22 -26.62 1.90
N SER A 310 55.36 -26.33 1.26
CA SER A 310 55.68 -26.99 0.00
C SER A 310 55.88 -28.46 0.33
N ILE A 311 54.90 -29.27 -0.03
CA ILE A 311 55.05 -30.72 0.02
C ILE A 311 56.08 -31.03 -1.07
N LEU A 312 57.31 -31.33 -0.67
CA LEU A 312 58.32 -31.89 -1.56
C LEU A 312 57.87 -33.30 -1.91
N VAL A 313 57.10 -33.43 -2.99
CA VAL A 313 56.57 -34.71 -3.50
C VAL A 313 57.69 -35.74 -3.74
N GLN A 314 58.93 -35.28 -3.92
CA GLN A 314 60.12 -36.13 -4.03
C GLN A 314 60.45 -36.93 -2.75
N GLU A 315 60.09 -36.44 -1.55
CA GLU A 315 60.39 -37.14 -0.29
C GLU A 315 59.39 -38.26 0.04
N PHE A 316 58.19 -38.21 -0.54
CA PHE A 316 57.11 -39.18 -0.25
C PHE A 316 56.95 -40.27 -1.34
N ASN A 317 57.58 -40.10 -2.51
CA ASN A 317 57.49 -41.04 -3.64
C ASN A 317 58.63 -42.06 -3.71
N THR A 318 59.66 -41.96 -2.87
CA THR A 318 60.77 -42.94 -2.86
C THR A 318 60.81 -43.70 -1.54
N LEU A 319 60.42 -44.97 -1.58
CA LEU A 319 60.72 -45.93 -0.52
C LEU A 319 62.23 -46.22 -0.52
N ALA A 320 62.89 -46.05 0.62
CA ALA A 320 64.29 -46.45 0.77
C ALA A 320 64.40 -47.98 0.65
N LEU A 321 64.86 -48.46 -0.51
CA LEU A 321 65.15 -49.87 -0.72
C LEU A 321 66.42 -50.27 0.07
N PRO A 322 66.48 -51.48 0.64
CA PRO A 322 67.70 -52.00 1.26
C PRO A 322 68.86 -52.01 0.24
N PRO A 323 70.10 -51.76 0.68
CA PRO A 323 71.25 -51.67 -0.21
C PRO A 323 71.42 -52.97 -1.03
N LEU A 324 71.60 -52.82 -2.34
CA LEU A 324 71.89 -53.91 -3.26
C LEU A 324 73.25 -54.52 -2.94
N ASP A 325 73.33 -55.86 -2.89
CA ASP A 325 74.59 -56.60 -2.82
C ASP A 325 75.52 -56.18 -3.97
N GLU A 326 76.82 -56.08 -3.66
CA GLU A 326 77.83 -55.55 -4.58
C GLU A 326 77.81 -56.27 -5.94
N PRO A 327 77.83 -55.52 -7.06
CA PRO A 327 77.74 -56.10 -8.39
C PRO A 327 78.99 -56.92 -8.72
N ARG A 328 78.82 -58.23 -8.88
CA ARG A 328 79.81 -59.16 -9.45
C ARG A 328 80.02 -58.90 -10.96
N THR A 329 80.53 -57.75 -11.35
CA THR A 329 80.85 -57.44 -12.76
C THR A 329 82.07 -56.52 -12.91
N SER A 330 83.17 -56.83 -12.22
CA SER A 330 84.49 -56.23 -12.47
C SER A 330 85.40 -57.10 -13.38
N ARG A 331 84.80 -57.87 -14.30
CA ARG A 331 85.52 -58.57 -15.37
C ARG A 331 84.72 -58.49 -16.67
N LEU A 332 85.06 -57.51 -17.51
CA LEU A 332 85.30 -57.63 -18.97
C LEU A 332 85.25 -56.22 -19.65
N PRO A 333 85.94 -56.05 -20.79
CA PRO A 333 86.70 -54.84 -21.14
C PRO A 333 85.96 -53.93 -22.14
N PRO A 334 86.52 -52.75 -22.49
CA PRO A 334 85.80 -51.64 -23.08
C PRO A 334 85.74 -51.78 -24.60
N ALA A 335 84.53 -51.79 -25.17
CA ALA A 335 84.32 -51.59 -26.59
C ALA A 335 82.94 -50.97 -26.84
N ALA A 336 82.91 -50.08 -27.83
CA ALA A 336 81.72 -49.50 -28.45
C ALA A 336 81.04 -48.35 -27.69
N VAL A 337 81.79 -47.25 -27.56
CA VAL A 337 81.28 -45.94 -27.98
C VAL A 337 80.79 -46.09 -29.42
N LEU A 338 79.49 -45.85 -29.70
CA LEU A 338 78.98 -45.30 -30.96
C LEU A 338 77.44 -45.21 -30.98
N ALA A 339 76.96 -44.15 -31.64
CA ALA A 339 75.61 -43.94 -32.16
C ALA A 339 74.52 -43.40 -31.20
N VAL A 340 74.71 -42.15 -30.80
CA VAL A 340 73.61 -41.18 -30.64
C VAL A 340 73.39 -40.55 -32.02
N GLN A 341 72.25 -40.80 -32.67
CA GLN A 341 71.47 -39.76 -33.38
C GLN A 341 70.28 -40.31 -34.17
N THR A 342 69.17 -39.61 -33.99
CA THR A 342 68.06 -39.39 -34.94
C THR A 342 67.09 -40.55 -35.16
N TYR A 343 65.84 -40.35 -34.74
CA TYR A 343 64.60 -40.47 -35.54
C TYR A 343 63.39 -40.40 -34.59
N ARG A 344 62.59 -39.33 -34.68
CA ARG A 344 61.11 -39.43 -34.80
C ARG A 344 60.45 -38.07 -34.93
N GLN A 345 59.71 -37.93 -36.01
CA GLN A 345 58.84 -36.80 -36.35
C GLN A 345 57.63 -36.71 -35.41
N PRO A 346 56.99 -35.53 -35.33
CA PRO A 346 55.56 -35.42 -35.03
C PRO A 346 54.75 -35.02 -36.29
N PRO A 347 53.59 -35.64 -36.58
CA PRO A 347 52.67 -35.14 -37.57
C PRO A 347 51.58 -34.23 -36.95
N ARG A 348 51.31 -33.13 -37.68
CA ARG A 348 50.01 -32.50 -38.00
C ARG A 348 48.91 -32.36 -36.92
N THR A 349 48.69 -31.10 -36.54
CA THR A 349 47.45 -30.28 -36.42
C THR A 349 46.07 -30.98 -36.62
N PRO A 350 44.97 -30.52 -35.97
CA PRO A 350 44.23 -29.37 -36.51
C PRO A 350 43.52 -28.41 -35.53
N ARG A 351 43.22 -27.27 -36.13
CA ARG A 351 42.41 -26.09 -35.78
C ARG A 351 40.91 -26.43 -35.66
N ALA A 352 40.20 -25.83 -34.72
CA ALA A 352 38.73 -25.65 -34.72
C ALA A 352 38.41 -24.42 -33.84
N SER A 353 38.16 -23.25 -34.44
CA SER A 353 36.86 -22.72 -34.90
C SER A 353 35.99 -22.22 -33.74
N TYR A 354 36.01 -20.89 -33.57
CA TYR A 354 35.00 -20.10 -32.89
C TYR A 354 33.67 -20.17 -33.66
N ARG A 355 32.58 -20.47 -32.95
CA ARG A 355 31.31 -19.77 -33.07
C ARG A 355 30.52 -19.93 -31.79
#